data_AF-A0A9W8E0V4-F1
#
_entry.id   AF-A0A9W8E0V4-F1
#
_cell.length_a   1.000
_cell.length_b   1.000
_cell.length_c   1.000
_cell.angle_alpha   90.00
_cell.angle_beta   90.00
_cell.angle_gamma   90.00
#
_symmetry.space_group_name_H-M   'P 1'
#
loop_
_entity.id
_entity.type
_entity.pdbx_description
1 polymer ?
#
loop_
_entity_poly.entity_id
_entity_poly.type
_entity_poly.pdbx_seq_one_letter_code
_entity_poly.pdbx_strand_id
1 'polypeptide(L)'
;MDSVADLKAKGNVAFQKGNYPEAIAHYTQCVTLDPTNPIYVVNRAMAHLKLGQYSQAEADCTTGLELAPKNVKAWWRRGTSRKFLKKYREAEADWKQALVLEPTNKTVQGELRELQKYLQPTLSSQGTHVPVEVVRTEEEFHALVGHAFPKKQDKPSGTIDSSKTTRVEPNSDIHTTKTTTLRSIPSTREVPQKAPTTTLEFQRDWRRYRQKPALLARYLDLIRPQDFSRLFQSTFDANYLVDILKVLQLEYLPSQAYSKIYLILYHLSQVARFAMVLLFLDKKDQSVLQDLFNECLSAIGDSQSALCEQFTALKKVYQIS
;
A
#
# COMPACT_ATOMS: atom_id res chain seq x y z
N MET A 1 18.68 14.78 24.64
CA MET A 1 18.04 14.60 23.31
C MET A 1 19.06 13.93 22.42
N ASP A 2 18.68 12.90 21.68
CA ASP A 2 19.57 12.27 20.70
C ASP A 2 20.00 13.29 19.64
N SER A 3 21.26 13.28 19.21
CA SER A 3 21.70 14.14 18.11
C SER A 3 21.14 13.66 16.77
N VAL A 4 21.08 14.54 15.75
CA VAL A 4 20.67 14.14 14.38
C VAL A 4 21.57 13.03 13.83
N ALA A 5 22.85 13.03 14.19
CA ALA A 5 23.79 11.98 13.82
C ALA A 5 23.44 10.63 14.47
N ASP A 6 23.05 10.63 15.74
CA ASP A 6 22.62 9.42 16.46
C ASP A 6 21.33 8.86 15.88
N LEU A 7 20.35 9.72 15.58
CA LEU A 7 19.09 9.32 14.94
C LEU A 7 19.31 8.72 13.56
N LYS A 8 20.20 9.32 12.76
CA LYS A 8 20.61 8.76 11.47
C LYS A 8 21.25 7.38 11.65
N ALA A 9 22.12 7.21 12.65
CA ALA A 9 22.77 5.93 12.92
C ALA A 9 21.73 4.87 13.35
N LYS A 10 20.80 5.21 14.25
CA LYS A 10 19.69 4.33 14.65
C LYS A 10 18.81 3.93 13.46
N GLY A 11 18.45 4.90 12.61
CA GLY A 11 17.70 4.63 11.38
C GLY A 11 18.43 3.69 10.41
N ASN A 12 19.75 3.86 10.24
CA ASN A 12 20.56 2.96 9.43
C ASN A 12 20.63 1.55 10.02
N VAL A 13 20.78 1.42 11.35
CA VAL A 13 20.82 0.13 12.05
C VAL A 13 19.47 -0.59 11.93
N ALA A 14 18.37 0.12 12.15
CA ALA A 14 17.02 -0.43 11.98
C ALA A 14 16.80 -0.90 10.53
N PHE A 15 17.24 -0.10 9.56
CA PHE A 15 17.17 -0.47 8.14
C PHE A 15 17.97 -1.75 7.83
N GLN A 16 19.19 -1.88 8.35
CA GLN A 16 20.02 -3.07 8.17
C GLN A 16 19.43 -4.32 8.82
N LYS A 17 18.71 -4.15 9.94
CA LYS A 17 17.97 -5.23 10.61
C LYS A 17 16.65 -5.60 9.90
N GLY A 18 16.28 -4.89 8.83
CA GLY A 18 15.01 -5.08 8.14
C GLY A 18 13.80 -4.46 8.86
N ASN A 19 14.00 -3.74 9.96
CA ASN A 19 12.93 -3.00 10.64
C ASN A 19 12.70 -1.64 9.96
N TYR A 20 12.10 -1.69 8.78
CA TYR A 20 11.86 -0.50 7.96
C TYR A 20 10.92 0.54 8.60
N PRO A 21 9.85 0.15 9.35
CA PRO A 21 9.01 1.14 10.05
C PRO A 21 9.78 1.95 11.10
N GLU A 22 10.65 1.31 11.87
CA GLU A 22 11.51 1.99 12.86
C GLU A 22 12.54 2.88 12.15
N ALA A 23 13.12 2.42 11.04
CA ALA A 23 14.01 3.23 10.22
C ALA A 23 13.30 4.52 9.72
N ILE A 24 12.05 4.40 9.25
CA ILE A 24 11.23 5.55 8.81
C ILE A 24 11.01 6.53 9.96
N ALA A 25 10.70 6.04 11.16
CA ALA A 25 10.50 6.90 12.33
C ALA A 25 11.76 7.72 12.65
N HIS A 26 12.93 7.08 12.70
CA HIS A 26 14.19 7.77 12.96
C HIS A 26 14.59 8.74 11.85
N TYR A 27 14.44 8.37 10.57
CA TYR A 27 14.71 9.31 9.49
C TYR A 27 13.73 10.49 9.49
N THR A 28 12.47 10.27 9.84
CA THR A 28 11.48 11.35 9.98
C THR A 28 11.89 12.34 11.04
N GLN A 29 12.37 11.87 12.19
CA GLN A 29 12.92 12.75 13.22
C GLN A 29 14.16 13.52 12.71
N CYS A 30 15.03 12.89 11.92
CA CYS A 30 16.15 13.59 11.29
C CYS A 30 15.67 14.71 10.37
N VAL A 31 14.64 14.47 9.55
CA VAL A 31 14.05 15.47 8.65
C VAL A 31 13.43 16.62 9.43
N THR A 32 12.78 16.34 10.57
CA THR A 32 12.22 17.38 11.43
C THR A 32 13.30 18.28 12.05
N LEU A 33 14.44 17.70 12.43
CA LEU A 33 15.53 18.43 13.09
C LEU A 33 16.45 19.14 12.08
N ASP A 34 16.68 18.56 10.91
CA ASP A 34 17.46 19.13 9.82
C ASP A 34 16.76 18.85 8.47
N PRO A 35 15.83 19.72 8.05
CA PRO A 35 15.07 19.55 6.81
C PRO A 35 15.88 19.84 5.55
N THR A 36 17.08 20.42 5.69
CA THR A 36 17.90 20.85 4.54
C THR A 36 18.73 19.71 3.95
N ASN A 37 18.88 18.62 4.69
CA ASN A 37 19.74 17.52 4.29
C ASN A 37 18.97 16.44 3.48
N PRO A 38 19.28 16.29 2.19
CA PRO A 38 18.58 15.33 1.31
C PRO A 38 18.79 13.87 1.71
N ILE A 39 19.84 13.56 2.48
CA ILE A 39 20.20 12.17 2.82
C ILE A 39 19.08 11.50 3.61
N TYR A 40 18.41 12.23 4.51
CA TYR A 40 17.39 11.67 5.39
C TYR A 40 16.13 11.27 4.61
N VAL A 41 15.60 12.17 3.79
CA VAL A 41 14.44 11.88 2.92
C VAL A 41 14.77 10.79 1.91
N VAL A 42 15.98 10.80 1.31
CA VAL A 42 16.37 9.76 0.35
C VAL A 42 16.49 8.40 1.03
N ASN A 43 17.03 8.31 2.25
CA ASN A 43 17.10 7.07 3.02
C ASN A 43 15.72 6.58 3.49
N ARG A 44 14.84 7.49 3.90
CA ARG A 44 13.44 7.18 4.22
C ARG A 44 12.69 6.64 3.01
N ALA A 45 12.91 7.21 1.82
CA ALA A 45 12.34 6.70 0.57
C ALA A 45 12.71 5.23 0.30
N MET A 46 13.94 4.82 0.63
CA MET A 46 14.35 3.42 0.48
C MET A 46 13.65 2.51 1.49
N ALA A 47 13.44 2.96 2.73
CA ALA A 47 12.65 2.21 3.69
C ALA A 47 11.18 2.07 3.22
N HIS A 48 10.60 3.12 2.64
CA HIS A 48 9.28 3.08 2.00
C HIS A 48 9.26 2.09 0.81
N LEU A 49 10.26 2.10 -0.08
CA LEU A 49 10.38 1.13 -1.17
C LEU A 49 10.37 -0.31 -0.65
N LYS A 50 11.12 -0.59 0.43
CA LYS A 50 11.18 -1.92 1.05
C LYS A 50 9.84 -2.38 1.65
N LEU A 51 8.97 -1.44 2.02
CA LEU A 51 7.61 -1.71 2.50
C LEU A 51 6.55 -1.69 1.38
N GLY A 52 6.95 -1.51 0.11
CA GLY A 52 6.01 -1.36 -1.01
C GLY A 52 5.22 -0.04 -1.00
N GLN A 53 5.66 0.95 -0.21
CA GLN A 53 5.05 2.27 -0.07
C GLN A 53 5.58 3.21 -1.18
N TYR A 54 5.29 2.86 -2.43
CA TYR A 54 5.91 3.47 -3.60
C TYR A 54 5.57 4.97 -3.76
N SER A 55 4.35 5.39 -3.43
CA SER A 55 3.95 6.80 -3.49
C SER A 55 4.72 7.67 -2.49
N GLN A 56 4.88 7.19 -1.25
CA GLN A 56 5.68 7.87 -0.23
C GLN A 56 7.15 7.94 -0.63
N ALA A 57 7.68 6.84 -1.19
CA ALA A 57 9.03 6.82 -1.72
C ALA A 57 9.24 7.79 -2.89
N GLU A 58 8.26 7.92 -3.80
CA GLU A 58 8.29 8.91 -4.89
C GLU A 58 8.32 10.34 -4.36
N ALA A 59 7.49 10.66 -3.36
CA ALA A 59 7.44 11.97 -2.72
C ALA A 59 8.78 12.32 -2.05
N ASP A 60 9.29 11.42 -1.20
CA ASP A 60 10.57 11.62 -0.51
C ASP A 60 11.76 11.77 -1.47
N CYS A 61 11.78 11.02 -2.57
CA CYS A 61 12.82 11.18 -3.58
C CYS A 61 12.67 12.50 -4.34
N THR A 62 11.45 12.99 -4.55
CA THR A 62 11.21 14.29 -5.19
C THR A 62 11.74 15.42 -4.32
N THR A 63 11.39 15.43 -3.03
CA THR A 63 11.97 16.38 -2.07
C THR A 63 13.50 16.25 -1.99
N GLY A 64 14.03 15.03 -1.98
CA GLY A 64 15.48 14.80 -1.99
C GLY A 64 16.17 15.35 -3.24
N LEU A 65 15.51 15.35 -4.39
CA LEU A 65 16.02 15.90 -5.66
C LEU A 65 15.86 17.41 -5.75
N GLU A 66 14.85 18.00 -5.11
CA GLU A 66 14.74 19.46 -4.94
C GLU A 66 15.91 20.00 -4.11
N LEU A 67 16.28 19.28 -3.04
CA LEU A 67 17.41 19.62 -2.19
C LEU A 67 18.78 19.31 -2.83
N ALA A 68 18.89 18.18 -3.54
CA ALA A 68 20.11 17.78 -4.24
C ALA A 68 19.83 17.17 -5.62
N PRO A 69 19.76 18.00 -6.68
CA PRO A 69 19.42 17.55 -8.04
C PRO A 69 20.41 16.55 -8.64
N LYS A 70 21.65 16.50 -8.14
CA LYS A 70 22.71 15.58 -8.62
C LYS A 70 22.75 14.25 -7.86
N ASN A 71 21.76 13.95 -7.02
CA ASN A 71 21.74 12.72 -6.24
C ASN A 71 21.27 11.51 -7.08
N VAL A 72 22.23 10.72 -7.59
CA VAL A 72 21.97 9.53 -8.41
C VAL A 72 21.06 8.51 -7.70
N LYS A 73 21.23 8.33 -6.39
CA LYS A 73 20.39 7.39 -5.61
C LYS A 73 18.93 7.85 -5.57
N ALA A 74 18.69 9.15 -5.48
CA ALA A 74 17.34 9.70 -5.45
C ALA A 74 16.64 9.53 -6.81
N TRP A 75 17.34 9.81 -7.93
CA TRP A 75 16.84 9.53 -9.27
C TRP A 75 16.53 8.04 -9.48
N TRP A 76 17.44 7.16 -9.10
CA TRP A 76 17.23 5.73 -9.22
C TRP A 76 16.04 5.25 -8.39
N ARG A 77 15.96 5.64 -7.11
CA ARG A 77 14.87 5.26 -6.20
C ARG A 77 13.52 5.79 -6.68
N ARG A 78 13.45 7.04 -7.17
CA ARG A 78 12.21 7.61 -7.72
C ARG A 78 11.76 6.88 -8.99
N GLY A 79 12.70 6.56 -9.88
CA GLY A 79 12.42 5.74 -11.05
C GLY A 79 11.88 4.35 -10.68
N THR A 80 12.48 3.71 -9.66
CA THR A 80 11.99 2.43 -9.11
C THR A 80 10.58 2.57 -8.55
N SER A 81 10.30 3.59 -7.72
CA SER A 81 8.96 3.87 -7.21
C SER A 81 7.96 4.03 -8.35
N ARG A 82 8.30 4.83 -9.37
CA ARG A 82 7.46 5.09 -10.54
C ARG A 82 7.23 3.85 -11.39
N LYS A 83 8.21 2.97 -11.55
CA LYS A 83 8.04 1.66 -12.20
C LYS A 83 6.98 0.85 -11.47
N PHE A 84 7.05 0.74 -10.14
CA PHE A 84 6.06 0.01 -9.35
C PHE A 84 4.67 0.68 -9.33
N LEU A 85 4.62 2.00 -9.47
CA LEU A 85 3.39 2.76 -9.72
C LEU A 85 2.91 2.70 -11.18
N LYS A 86 3.56 1.92 -12.05
CA LYS A 86 3.27 1.78 -13.49
C LYS A 86 3.40 3.08 -14.30
N LYS A 87 4.08 4.10 -13.75
CA LYS A 87 4.45 5.35 -14.43
C LYS A 87 5.72 5.12 -15.28
N TYR A 88 5.65 4.22 -16.25
CA TYR A 88 6.83 3.70 -16.95
C TYR A 88 7.61 4.78 -17.71
N ARG A 89 6.94 5.74 -18.36
CA ARG A 89 7.64 6.84 -19.06
C ARG A 89 8.39 7.77 -18.10
N GLU A 90 7.80 8.07 -16.95
CA GLU A 90 8.44 8.90 -15.92
C GLU A 90 9.60 8.17 -15.25
N ALA A 91 9.45 6.85 -15.02
CA ALA A 91 10.53 5.99 -14.53
C ALA A 91 11.71 5.95 -15.51
N GLU A 92 11.43 5.83 -16.82
CA GLU A 92 12.45 5.86 -17.86
C GLU A 92 13.22 7.20 -17.85
N ALA A 93 12.50 8.31 -17.75
CA ALA A 93 13.10 9.64 -17.69
C ALA A 93 14.02 9.80 -16.47
N ASP A 94 13.58 9.37 -15.28
CA ASP A 94 14.38 9.43 -14.06
C ASP A 94 15.65 8.56 -14.15
N TRP A 95 15.55 7.37 -14.73
CA TRP A 95 16.71 6.49 -14.90
C TRP A 95 17.67 6.95 -15.99
N LYS A 96 17.17 7.55 -17.07
CA LYS A 96 18.04 8.25 -18.04
C LYS A 96 18.81 9.37 -17.35
N GLN A 97 18.16 10.15 -16.49
CA GLN A 97 18.83 11.21 -15.74
C GLN A 97 19.88 10.67 -14.75
N ALA A 98 19.59 9.55 -14.08
CA ALA A 98 20.59 8.86 -13.27
C ALA A 98 21.81 8.40 -14.11
N LEU A 99 21.61 7.92 -15.33
CA LEU A 99 22.70 7.52 -16.24
C LEU A 99 23.47 8.70 -16.84
N VAL A 100 22.85 9.87 -16.98
CA VAL A 100 23.58 11.10 -17.35
C VAL A 100 24.60 11.45 -16.25
N LEU A 101 24.23 11.26 -14.99
CA LEU A 101 25.10 11.53 -13.85
C LEU A 101 26.12 10.41 -13.60
N GLU A 102 25.73 9.14 -13.78
CA GLU A 102 26.58 7.96 -13.60
C GLU A 102 26.39 6.96 -14.76
N PRO A 103 27.07 7.16 -15.90
CA PRO A 103 26.85 6.35 -17.11
C PRO A 103 27.17 4.87 -16.94
N THR A 104 28.07 4.52 -16.01
CA THR A 104 28.55 3.16 -15.75
C THR A 104 27.69 2.38 -14.74
N ASN A 105 26.58 2.95 -14.28
CA ASN A 105 25.73 2.31 -13.28
C ASN A 105 24.95 1.12 -13.88
N LYS A 106 25.52 -0.08 -13.74
CA LYS A 106 24.95 -1.34 -14.26
C LYS A 106 23.55 -1.63 -13.74
N THR A 107 23.23 -1.24 -12.50
CA THR A 107 21.91 -1.44 -11.90
C THR A 107 20.86 -0.63 -12.65
N VAL A 108 21.11 0.67 -12.87
CA VAL A 108 20.18 1.54 -13.62
C VAL A 108 20.06 1.10 -15.08
N GLN A 109 21.16 0.67 -15.71
CA GLN A 109 21.12 0.12 -17.08
C GLN A 109 20.26 -1.16 -17.16
N GLY A 110 20.36 -2.04 -16.17
CA GLY A 110 19.56 -3.26 -16.08
C GLY A 110 18.07 -2.96 -15.92
N GLU A 111 17.74 -2.05 -15.01
CA GLU A 111 16.38 -1.58 -14.76
C GLU A 111 15.75 -0.94 -16.01
N LEU A 112 16.50 -0.13 -16.74
CA LEU A 112 16.03 0.50 -17.98
C LEU A 112 15.81 -0.52 -19.11
N ARG A 113 16.69 -1.51 -19.24
CA ARG A 113 16.52 -2.64 -20.18
C ARG A 113 15.28 -3.46 -19.84
N GLU A 114 15.02 -3.68 -18.56
CA GLU A 114 13.82 -4.37 -18.11
C GLU A 114 12.56 -3.55 -18.42
N LEU A 115 12.61 -2.24 -18.18
CA LEU A 115 11.52 -1.31 -18.44
C LEU A 115 11.12 -1.24 -19.91
N GLN A 116 12.08 -1.35 -20.83
CA GLN A 116 11.81 -1.36 -22.28
C GLN A 116 10.80 -2.44 -22.69
N LYS A 117 10.73 -3.57 -21.97
CA LYS A 117 9.73 -4.63 -22.22
C LYS A 117 8.30 -4.14 -21.99
N TYR A 118 8.10 -3.17 -21.11
CA TYR A 118 6.79 -2.57 -20.80
C TYR A 118 6.44 -1.39 -21.71
N LEU A 119 7.41 -0.87 -22.47
CA LEU A 119 7.26 0.30 -23.34
C LEU A 119 7.12 -0.06 -24.82
N GLN A 120 7.30 -1.33 -25.20
CA GLN A 120 7.11 -1.75 -26.59
C GLN A 120 5.62 -1.68 -26.99
N PRO A 121 5.27 -1.03 -28.10
CA PRO A 121 3.95 -1.20 -28.70
C PRO A 121 3.86 -2.63 -29.23
N THR A 122 2.85 -3.39 -28.79
CA THR A 122 2.54 -4.70 -29.36
C THR A 122 2.29 -4.58 -30.85
N LEU A 123 3.30 -4.90 -31.66
CA LEU A 123 3.12 -5.25 -33.07
C LEU A 123 2.56 -6.68 -33.13
N SER A 124 1.25 -6.81 -33.01
CA SER A 124 0.45 -7.83 -33.73
C SER A 124 -1.02 -7.71 -33.35
N SER A 125 -1.78 -7.09 -34.25
CA SER A 125 -3.18 -7.44 -34.46
C SER A 125 -3.23 -8.83 -35.10
N GLN A 126 -3.75 -9.84 -34.40
CA GLN A 126 -4.72 -10.85 -34.89
C GLN A 126 -4.84 -12.00 -33.89
N GLY A 127 -6.09 -12.30 -33.48
CA GLY A 127 -6.58 -13.65 -33.21
C GLY A 127 -6.04 -14.43 -31.99
N THR A 128 -6.94 -14.65 -31.03
CA THR A 128 -7.02 -15.78 -30.07
C THR A 128 -6.04 -15.89 -28.89
N HIS A 129 -6.67 -15.91 -27.70
CA HIS A 129 -6.32 -16.56 -26.42
C HIS A 129 -5.00 -16.24 -25.68
N VAL A 130 -5.16 -15.67 -24.48
CA VAL A 130 -4.20 -15.57 -23.35
C VAL A 130 -3.87 -17.01 -22.85
N PRO A 131 -2.74 -17.33 -22.16
CA PRO A 131 -2.00 -16.44 -21.25
C PRO A 131 -0.48 -16.62 -21.09
N VAL A 132 0.23 -15.59 -20.61
CA VAL A 132 1.36 -15.77 -19.68
C VAL A 132 1.36 -14.66 -18.63
N GLU A 133 0.90 -15.03 -17.44
CA GLU A 133 1.10 -14.33 -16.19
C GLU A 133 2.54 -14.64 -15.72
N VAL A 134 3.45 -13.66 -15.73
CA VAL A 134 4.71 -13.78 -14.98
C VAL A 134 4.48 -13.08 -13.65
N VAL A 135 3.89 -13.83 -12.71
CA VAL A 135 3.97 -13.52 -11.28
C VAL A 135 5.44 -13.56 -10.90
N ARG A 136 6.03 -12.42 -10.55
CA ARG A 136 7.33 -12.38 -9.87
C ARG A 136 7.07 -12.43 -8.38
N THR A 137 7.58 -13.46 -7.72
CA THR A 137 7.41 -13.68 -6.28
C THR A 137 8.18 -12.65 -5.45
N GLU A 138 7.77 -12.44 -4.19
CA GLU A 138 8.46 -11.57 -3.21
C GLU A 138 9.95 -11.97 -3.01
N GLU A 139 10.35 -13.18 -3.38
CA GLU A 139 11.72 -13.69 -3.28
C GLU A 139 12.66 -13.09 -4.35
N GLU A 140 12.18 -12.83 -5.58
CA GLU A 140 12.97 -12.14 -6.61
C GLU A 140 13.18 -10.65 -6.28
N PHE A 141 12.23 -10.03 -5.57
CA PHE A 141 12.30 -8.64 -5.09
C PHE A 141 13.42 -8.43 -4.05
N HIS A 142 13.63 -9.40 -3.14
CA HIS A 142 14.72 -9.34 -2.17
C HIS A 142 16.11 -9.51 -2.82
N ALA A 143 16.20 -10.30 -3.89
CA ALA A 143 17.44 -10.47 -4.66
C ALA A 143 17.80 -9.23 -5.49
N LEU A 144 16.81 -8.56 -6.11
CA LEU A 144 17.02 -7.41 -6.98
C LEU A 144 17.57 -6.18 -6.24
N VAL A 145 17.16 -6.00 -4.97
CA VAL A 145 17.53 -4.84 -4.15
C VAL A 145 18.80 -5.12 -3.31
N GLY A 146 19.45 -6.27 -3.49
CA GLY A 146 20.60 -6.73 -2.70
C GLY A 146 21.98 -6.21 -3.10
N HIS A 147 22.12 -5.43 -4.18
CA HIS A 147 23.44 -5.06 -4.72
C HIS A 147 23.67 -3.53 -4.79
N ALA A 148 24.25 -2.98 -3.72
CA ALA A 148 25.17 -1.81 -3.68
C ALA A 148 25.51 -1.55 -2.19
N PHE A 149 26.70 -1.84 -1.65
CA PHE A 149 28.02 -1.23 -1.94
C PHE A 149 29.18 -2.21 -1.61
N PRO A 150 30.39 -2.00 -2.18
CA PRO A 150 31.59 -2.80 -1.92
C PRO A 150 32.16 -2.54 -0.51
N LYS A 151 32.52 -3.62 0.19
CA LYS A 151 33.32 -3.56 1.42
C LYS A 151 34.75 -3.16 1.07
N LYS A 152 35.23 -2.01 1.55
CA LYS A 152 36.67 -1.79 1.70
C LYS A 152 37.15 -2.54 2.94
N GLN A 153 38.24 -3.26 2.74
CA GLN A 153 38.96 -4.08 3.71
C GLN A 153 39.52 -3.21 4.84
N ASP A 154 39.48 -3.75 6.05
CA ASP A 154 40.64 -3.74 6.96
C ASP A 154 40.57 -5.01 7.84
N LYS A 155 41.64 -5.81 7.79
CA LYS A 155 42.02 -6.90 8.72
C LYS A 155 43.18 -6.33 9.58
N PRO A 156 43.46 -6.81 10.82
CA PRO A 156 43.77 -8.21 11.13
C PRO A 156 43.11 -8.77 12.43
N SER A 157 42.76 -10.07 12.49
CA SER A 157 43.47 -11.20 13.17
C SER A 157 43.14 -11.32 14.68
N GLY A 158 42.76 -12.47 15.27
CA GLY A 158 42.69 -13.85 14.80
C GLY A 158 41.97 -14.80 15.79
N THR A 159 41.84 -16.08 15.38
CA THR A 159 41.96 -17.38 16.12
C THR A 159 41.35 -17.51 17.55
N ILE A 160 40.63 -18.57 17.99
CA ILE A 160 40.64 -20.04 17.74
C ILE A 160 39.42 -20.72 18.45
N ASP A 161 39.02 -21.90 17.92
CA ASP A 161 38.32 -23.10 18.47
C ASP A 161 36.98 -23.07 19.27
N SER A 162 35.96 -23.82 18.80
CA SER A 162 35.54 -25.22 19.13
C SER A 162 34.78 -25.34 20.47
N SER A 163 33.58 -25.93 20.57
CA SER A 163 33.27 -27.35 20.30
C SER A 163 31.74 -27.63 20.41
N LYS A 164 31.29 -28.67 19.67
CA LYS A 164 30.20 -29.66 19.84
C LYS A 164 29.34 -29.61 21.15
N THR A 165 28.08 -30.10 21.24
CA THR A 165 27.61 -31.43 20.80
C THR A 165 26.08 -31.61 21.01
N THR A 166 25.48 -32.45 20.15
CA THR A 166 24.43 -33.49 20.36
C THR A 166 22.94 -33.17 20.63
N ARG A 167 22.18 -33.60 19.60
CA ARG A 167 20.81 -34.10 19.49
C ARG A 167 20.57 -35.43 20.23
N VAL A 168 19.37 -35.63 20.78
CA VAL A 168 18.64 -36.94 20.87
C VAL A 168 17.12 -36.68 20.94
N GLU A 169 16.32 -37.33 20.07
CA GLU A 169 14.92 -37.74 20.30
C GLU A 169 14.90 -39.27 20.47
N PRO A 170 13.82 -39.92 20.99
CA PRO A 170 12.84 -40.52 20.05
C PRO A 170 11.38 -40.76 20.57
N ASN A 171 10.41 -40.85 19.62
CA ASN A 171 9.22 -41.76 19.44
C ASN A 171 8.35 -42.23 20.66
N SER A 172 7.05 -42.58 20.60
CA SER A 172 6.14 -43.10 19.54
C SER A 172 4.68 -43.31 20.05
N ASP A 173 3.69 -43.21 19.13
CA ASP A 173 2.54 -44.11 18.86
C ASP A 173 1.12 -44.10 19.53
N ILE A 174 0.11 -44.00 18.61
CA ILE A 174 -1.12 -44.82 18.37
C ILE A 174 -2.33 -44.81 19.37
N HIS A 175 -3.53 -44.30 19.00
CA HIS A 175 -4.70 -45.04 18.42
C HIS A 175 -6.04 -44.26 18.35
N THR A 176 -6.92 -44.78 17.49
CA THR A 176 -8.21 -44.34 16.93
C THR A 176 -9.44 -44.54 17.84
N THR A 177 -10.51 -43.72 17.71
CA THR A 177 -11.93 -44.18 17.70
C THR A 177 -12.87 -43.18 16.99
N LYS A 178 -13.88 -43.72 16.29
CA LYS A 178 -14.98 -43.03 15.58
C LYS A 178 -16.23 -43.00 16.46
N THR A 179 -17.01 -41.90 16.45
CA THR A 179 -18.45 -41.92 16.76
C THR A 179 -19.21 -40.91 15.90
N THR A 180 -20.43 -41.31 15.54
CA THR A 180 -21.27 -40.94 14.40
C THR A 180 -22.30 -39.84 14.73
N THR A 181 -22.39 -38.85 13.83
CA THR A 181 -23.49 -37.94 13.46
C THR A 181 -24.44 -37.32 14.49
N LEU A 182 -24.41 -35.98 14.54
CA LEU A 182 -25.62 -35.13 14.54
C LEU A 182 -25.56 -34.21 13.31
N ARG A 183 -26.67 -34.19 12.56
CA ARG A 183 -26.91 -33.42 11.33
C ARG A 183 -26.30 -32.02 11.37
N SER A 184 -25.34 -31.75 10.48
CA SER A 184 -24.93 -30.39 10.14
C SER A 184 -25.64 -29.92 8.87
N ILE A 185 -26.19 -28.72 9.01
CA ILE A 185 -26.93 -27.92 8.03
C ILE A 185 -26.02 -27.61 6.81
N PRO A 186 -26.55 -27.48 5.57
CA PRO A 186 -25.71 -27.26 4.39
C PRO A 186 -25.05 -25.86 4.40
N SER A 187 -23.73 -25.85 4.19
CA SER A 187 -22.91 -24.78 3.59
C SER A 187 -22.81 -23.40 4.27
N THR A 188 -21.93 -23.30 5.27
CA THR A 188 -21.41 -22.04 5.81
C THR A 188 -20.24 -21.52 4.95
N ARG A 189 -20.48 -20.68 3.94
CA ARG A 189 -19.45 -19.80 3.31
C ARG A 189 -20.09 -18.84 2.28
N GLU A 190 -20.86 -17.86 2.75
CA GLU A 190 -21.49 -16.88 1.84
C GLU A 190 -20.55 -15.74 1.43
N VAL A 191 -19.62 -15.31 2.29
CA VAL A 191 -18.63 -14.23 2.04
C VAL A 191 -17.21 -14.82 2.08
N PRO A 192 -16.24 -14.33 1.28
CA PRO A 192 -14.86 -14.79 1.35
C PRO A 192 -14.28 -14.63 2.75
N GLN A 193 -13.42 -15.56 3.18
CA GLN A 193 -12.79 -15.49 4.50
C GLN A 193 -11.56 -14.57 4.54
N LYS A 194 -11.13 -14.04 3.40
CA LYS A 194 -9.98 -13.16 3.25
C LYS A 194 -10.38 -11.91 2.48
N ALA A 195 -9.74 -10.80 2.81
CA ALA A 195 -9.89 -9.55 2.09
C ALA A 195 -9.44 -9.72 0.62
N PRO A 196 -10.12 -9.06 -0.34
CA PRO A 196 -9.62 -9.01 -1.70
C PRO A 196 -8.23 -8.38 -1.72
N THR A 197 -7.32 -9.01 -2.46
CA THR A 197 -5.96 -8.50 -2.65
C THR A 197 -5.82 -7.77 -3.98
N THR A 198 -6.73 -8.02 -4.91
CA THR A 198 -6.76 -7.41 -6.24
C THR A 198 -8.10 -6.72 -6.52
N THR A 199 -8.07 -5.74 -7.42
CA THR A 199 -9.27 -5.08 -7.93
C THR A 199 -10.24 -6.05 -8.59
N LEU A 200 -9.74 -7.07 -9.31
CA LEU A 200 -10.59 -8.06 -9.98
C LEU A 200 -11.35 -8.95 -8.99
N GLU A 201 -10.68 -9.38 -7.92
CA GLU A 201 -11.34 -10.11 -6.82
C GLU A 201 -12.43 -9.26 -6.20
N PHE A 202 -12.11 -8.00 -5.88
CA PHE A 202 -13.08 -7.05 -5.36
C PHE A 202 -14.28 -6.92 -6.29
N GLN A 203 -14.09 -6.68 -7.59
CA GLN A 203 -15.18 -6.50 -8.54
C GLN A 203 -16.06 -7.75 -8.67
N ARG A 204 -15.45 -8.93 -8.72
CA ARG A 204 -16.17 -10.21 -8.80
C ARG A 204 -17.04 -10.41 -7.58
N ASP A 205 -16.46 -10.25 -6.40
CA ASP A 205 -17.15 -10.47 -5.13
C ASP A 205 -18.22 -9.38 -4.90
N TRP A 206 -17.89 -8.11 -5.19
CA TRP A 206 -18.85 -7.00 -5.10
C TRP A 206 -20.06 -7.23 -6.00
N ARG A 207 -19.85 -7.67 -7.26
CA ARG A 207 -20.96 -8.00 -8.18
C ARG A 207 -21.82 -9.14 -7.64
N ARG A 208 -21.22 -10.13 -6.98
CA ARG A 208 -21.93 -11.26 -6.37
C ARG A 208 -22.82 -10.84 -5.20
N TYR A 209 -22.41 -9.82 -4.45
CA TYR A 209 -23.12 -9.36 -3.25
C TYR A 209 -23.90 -8.06 -3.44
N ARG A 210 -23.87 -7.45 -4.63
CA ARG A 210 -24.41 -6.11 -4.93
C ARG A 210 -25.84 -5.85 -4.40
N GLN A 211 -26.69 -6.88 -4.41
CA GLN A 211 -28.09 -6.79 -3.97
C GLN A 211 -28.32 -7.27 -2.52
N LYS A 212 -27.26 -7.46 -1.74
CA LYS A 212 -27.28 -8.03 -0.38
C LYS A 212 -26.50 -7.13 0.58
N PRO A 213 -27.12 -6.07 1.14
CA PRO A 213 -26.43 -5.06 1.97
C PRO A 213 -25.66 -5.65 3.16
N ALA A 214 -26.26 -6.56 3.92
CA ALA A 214 -25.60 -7.24 5.04
C ALA A 214 -24.34 -8.01 4.64
N LEU A 215 -24.32 -8.64 3.45
CA LEU A 215 -23.12 -9.34 2.97
C LEU A 215 -22.05 -8.36 2.48
N LEU A 216 -22.45 -7.25 1.85
CA LEU A 216 -21.53 -6.19 1.47
C LEU A 216 -20.90 -5.51 2.69
N ALA A 217 -21.65 -5.26 3.75
CA ALA A 217 -21.11 -4.72 5.00
C ALA A 217 -20.06 -5.66 5.60
N ARG A 218 -20.37 -6.96 5.68
CA ARG A 218 -19.39 -7.96 6.13
C ARG A 218 -18.16 -8.02 5.22
N TYR A 219 -18.33 -7.86 3.91
CA TYR A 219 -17.23 -7.82 2.96
C TYR A 219 -16.37 -6.56 3.10
N LEU A 220 -16.99 -5.39 3.30
CA LEU A 220 -16.31 -4.12 3.58
C LEU A 220 -15.52 -4.19 4.89
N ASP A 221 -16.06 -4.85 5.92
CA ASP A 221 -15.36 -5.06 7.19
C ASP A 221 -14.10 -5.93 7.06
N LEU A 222 -13.97 -6.74 6.00
CA LEU A 222 -12.72 -7.47 5.71
C LEU A 222 -11.65 -6.57 5.09
N ILE A 223 -12.07 -5.50 4.40
CA ILE A 223 -11.18 -4.59 3.69
C ILE A 223 -10.66 -3.55 4.67
N ARG A 224 -9.34 -3.49 4.84
CA ARG A 224 -8.76 -2.42 5.65
C ARG A 224 -8.96 -1.09 4.92
N PRO A 225 -9.33 0.00 5.60
CA PRO A 225 -9.58 1.27 4.92
C PRO A 225 -8.40 1.79 4.07
N GLN A 226 -7.16 1.49 4.48
CA GLN A 226 -5.96 1.87 3.73
C GLN A 226 -5.83 1.15 2.37
N ASP A 227 -6.53 0.02 2.19
CA ASP A 227 -6.53 -0.75 0.96
C ASP A 227 -7.51 -0.19 -0.09
N PHE A 228 -8.44 0.73 0.26
CA PHE A 228 -9.38 1.33 -0.70
C PHE A 228 -8.65 1.97 -1.88
N SER A 229 -7.62 2.79 -1.65
CA SER A 229 -6.85 3.43 -2.72
C SER A 229 -6.16 2.43 -3.66
N ARG A 230 -5.85 1.21 -3.18
CA ARG A 230 -5.27 0.13 -3.98
C ARG A 230 -6.34 -0.66 -4.73
N LEU A 231 -7.46 -0.98 -4.08
CA LEU A 231 -8.53 -1.77 -4.67
C LEU A 231 -9.29 -1.01 -5.75
N PHE A 232 -9.41 0.31 -5.61
CA PHE A 232 -10.25 1.17 -6.45
C PHE A 232 -9.48 1.98 -7.52
N GLN A 233 -8.18 1.71 -7.74
CA GLN A 233 -7.27 2.52 -8.58
C GLN A 233 -7.81 2.94 -9.96
N SER A 234 -8.41 2.00 -10.70
CA SER A 234 -8.89 2.24 -12.07
C SER A 234 -10.39 2.01 -12.24
N THR A 235 -11.06 1.50 -11.21
CA THR A 235 -12.42 0.95 -11.29
C THR A 235 -13.41 1.68 -10.40
N PHE A 236 -12.96 2.69 -9.66
CA PHE A 236 -13.88 3.51 -8.89
C PHE A 236 -14.75 4.35 -9.81
N ASP A 237 -16.06 4.17 -9.70
CA ASP A 237 -17.07 4.91 -10.43
C ASP A 237 -18.23 5.29 -9.50
N ALA A 238 -19.17 6.08 -10.02
CA ALA A 238 -20.33 6.56 -9.27
C ALA A 238 -21.20 5.41 -8.75
N ASN A 239 -21.33 4.30 -9.47
CA ASN A 239 -22.13 3.17 -9.03
C ASN A 239 -21.54 2.52 -7.79
N TYR A 240 -20.22 2.33 -7.75
CA TYR A 240 -19.55 1.81 -6.56
C TYR A 240 -19.72 2.73 -5.37
N LEU A 241 -19.55 4.04 -5.55
CA LEU A 241 -19.75 5.01 -4.47
C LEU A 241 -21.18 4.92 -3.92
N VAL A 242 -22.18 4.96 -4.80
CA VAL A 242 -23.60 4.90 -4.41
C VAL A 242 -23.96 3.59 -3.71
N ASP A 243 -23.46 2.45 -4.22
CA ASP A 243 -23.67 1.15 -3.60
C ASP A 243 -23.04 1.13 -2.18
N ILE A 244 -21.84 1.68 -2.01
CA ILE A 244 -21.20 1.79 -0.69
C ILE A 244 -22.00 2.70 0.23
N LEU A 245 -22.44 3.87 -0.23
CA LEU A 245 -23.23 4.82 0.57
C LEU A 245 -24.51 4.17 1.11
N LYS A 246 -25.21 3.39 0.27
CA LYS A 246 -26.40 2.63 0.68
C LYS A 246 -26.08 1.60 1.76
N VAL A 247 -24.96 0.88 1.63
CA VAL A 247 -24.53 -0.09 2.65
C VAL A 247 -24.21 0.61 3.97
N LEU A 248 -23.54 1.77 3.92
CA LEU A 248 -23.26 2.57 5.12
C LEU A 248 -24.56 3.02 5.82
N GLN A 249 -25.54 3.50 5.05
CA GLN A 249 -26.83 3.95 5.59
C GLN A 249 -27.66 2.79 6.16
N LEU A 250 -27.69 1.63 5.51
CA LEU A 250 -28.55 0.51 5.90
C LEU A 250 -27.96 -0.34 7.05
N GLU A 251 -26.63 -0.49 7.11
CA GLU A 251 -26.00 -1.47 8.02
C GLU A 251 -25.16 -0.80 9.12
N TYR A 252 -24.43 0.26 8.78
CA TYR A 252 -23.51 0.90 9.73
C TYR A 252 -24.18 1.99 10.57
N LEU A 253 -25.10 2.74 9.98
CA LEU A 253 -25.80 3.85 10.64
C LEU A 253 -26.70 3.37 11.79
N PRO A 254 -27.56 2.33 11.64
CA PRO A 254 -28.37 1.82 12.74
C PRO A 254 -27.52 1.21 13.85
N SER A 255 -26.36 0.67 13.48
CA SER A 255 -25.36 0.10 14.40
C SER A 255 -24.50 1.18 15.09
N GLN A 256 -24.75 2.47 14.82
CA GLN A 256 -24.01 3.62 15.37
C GLN A 256 -22.49 3.54 15.15
N ALA A 257 -22.06 2.90 14.06
CA ALA A 257 -20.64 2.66 13.76
C ALA A 257 -19.97 3.89 13.10
N TYR A 258 -20.18 5.08 13.65
CA TYR A 258 -19.80 6.37 13.03
C TYR A 258 -18.31 6.49 12.70
N SER A 259 -17.43 5.96 13.55
CA SER A 259 -15.98 5.97 13.27
C SER A 259 -15.63 5.10 12.06
N LYS A 260 -16.32 3.97 11.84
CA LYS A 260 -16.11 3.13 10.65
C LYS A 260 -16.63 3.83 9.40
N ILE A 261 -17.81 4.45 9.49
CA ILE A 261 -18.39 5.26 8.40
C ILE A 261 -17.41 6.35 7.98
N TYR A 262 -16.88 7.11 8.95
CA TYR A 262 -15.87 8.14 8.69
C TYR A 262 -14.64 7.59 7.98
N LEU A 263 -14.05 6.50 8.50
CA LEU A 263 -12.83 5.91 7.91
C LEU A 263 -13.05 5.46 6.47
N ILE A 264 -14.19 4.82 6.17
CA ILE A 264 -14.52 4.39 4.82
C ILE A 264 -14.66 5.62 3.91
N LEU A 265 -15.47 6.61 4.29
CA LEU A 265 -15.69 7.82 3.49
C LEU A 265 -14.40 8.64 3.30
N TYR A 266 -13.54 8.71 4.32
CA TYR A 266 -12.25 9.37 4.23
C TYR A 266 -11.34 8.66 3.23
N HIS A 267 -11.19 7.34 3.32
CA HIS A 267 -10.31 6.63 2.41
C HIS A 267 -10.85 6.56 0.98
N LEU A 268 -12.17 6.57 0.79
CA LEU A 268 -12.79 6.75 -0.52
C LEU A 268 -12.45 8.12 -1.13
N SER A 269 -12.42 9.19 -0.31
CA SER A 269 -12.05 10.53 -0.80
C SER A 269 -10.59 10.64 -1.25
N GLN A 270 -9.72 9.75 -0.75
CA GLN A 270 -8.32 9.65 -1.16
C GLN A 270 -8.10 8.83 -2.43
N VAL A 271 -9.14 8.20 -2.99
CA VAL A 271 -9.02 7.40 -4.22
C VAL A 271 -8.79 8.33 -5.42
N ALA A 272 -7.88 7.94 -6.31
CA ALA A 272 -7.67 8.65 -7.56
C ALA A 272 -8.99 8.75 -8.35
N ARG A 273 -9.27 9.94 -8.91
CA ARG A 273 -10.54 10.25 -9.62
C ARG A 273 -11.77 10.37 -8.73
N PHE A 274 -11.65 10.38 -7.41
CA PHE A 274 -12.78 10.65 -6.51
C PHE A 274 -13.56 11.92 -6.92
N ALA A 275 -12.86 13.03 -7.21
CA ALA A 275 -13.50 14.26 -7.67
C ALA A 275 -14.27 14.09 -8.99
N MET A 276 -13.79 13.25 -9.92
CA MET A 276 -14.53 12.93 -11.14
C MET A 276 -15.79 12.12 -10.82
N VAL A 277 -15.69 11.16 -9.90
CA VAL A 277 -16.83 10.33 -9.48
C VAL A 277 -17.95 11.19 -8.90
N LEU A 278 -17.62 12.19 -8.07
CA LEU A 278 -18.60 13.12 -7.53
C LEU A 278 -19.36 13.90 -8.62
N LEU A 279 -18.66 14.30 -9.70
CA LEU A 279 -19.29 15.02 -10.83
C LEU A 279 -20.33 14.18 -11.58
N PHE A 280 -20.28 12.85 -11.46
CA PHE A 280 -21.22 11.94 -12.12
C PHE A 280 -22.36 11.47 -11.19
N LEU A 281 -22.44 11.98 -9.96
CA LEU A 281 -23.58 11.71 -9.09
C LEU A 281 -24.80 12.51 -9.56
N ASP A 282 -25.94 11.84 -9.72
CA ASP A 282 -27.20 12.50 -10.01
C ASP A 282 -27.80 13.16 -8.76
N LYS A 283 -28.88 13.93 -8.91
CA LYS A 283 -29.50 14.63 -7.78
C LYS A 283 -30.02 13.69 -6.69
N LYS A 284 -30.45 12.49 -7.06
CA LYS A 284 -30.98 11.50 -6.13
C LYS A 284 -29.84 10.91 -5.29
N ASP A 285 -28.73 10.57 -5.93
CA ASP A 285 -27.54 10.04 -5.28
C ASP A 285 -26.84 11.10 -4.41
N GLN A 286 -26.86 12.37 -4.83
CA GLN A 286 -26.42 13.50 -4.00
C GLN A 286 -27.30 13.66 -2.75
N SER A 287 -28.61 13.43 -2.84
CA SER A 287 -29.50 13.43 -1.68
C SER A 287 -29.14 12.31 -0.69
N VAL A 288 -28.91 11.08 -1.17
CA VAL A 288 -28.50 9.95 -0.31
C VAL A 288 -27.21 10.28 0.44
N LEU A 289 -26.25 10.87 -0.26
CA LEU A 289 -25.00 11.33 0.32
C LEU A 289 -25.23 12.43 1.37
N GLN A 290 -26.06 13.43 1.07
CA GLN A 290 -26.44 14.50 2.00
C GLN A 290 -27.10 13.98 3.27
N ASP A 291 -28.09 13.09 3.11
CA ASP A 291 -28.85 12.50 4.20
C ASP A 291 -27.92 11.72 5.14
N LEU A 292 -27.03 10.88 4.59
CA LEU A 292 -26.05 10.14 5.38
C LEU A 292 -25.17 11.06 6.26
N PHE A 293 -24.66 12.16 5.70
CA PHE A 293 -23.84 13.11 6.44
C PHE A 293 -24.65 13.85 7.51
N ASN A 294 -25.87 14.28 7.19
CA ASN A 294 -26.74 14.99 8.13
C ASN A 294 -27.16 14.09 9.29
N GLU A 295 -27.53 12.83 9.01
CA GLU A 295 -27.86 11.83 10.02
C GLU A 295 -26.65 11.52 10.92
N CYS A 296 -25.46 11.34 10.35
CA CYS A 296 -24.24 11.13 11.14
C CYS A 296 -23.94 12.33 12.05
N LEU A 297 -23.96 13.56 11.52
CA LEU A 297 -23.68 14.77 12.29
C LEU A 297 -24.72 14.99 13.40
N SER A 298 -26.00 14.77 13.10
CA SER A 298 -27.08 14.88 14.09
C SER A 298 -26.98 13.82 15.19
N ALA A 299 -26.58 12.59 14.85
CA ALA A 299 -26.53 11.50 15.81
C ALA A 299 -25.25 11.51 16.67
N ILE A 300 -24.13 12.04 16.14
CA ILE A 300 -22.89 12.25 16.91
C ILE A 300 -23.09 13.39 17.93
N GLY A 301 -23.72 14.49 17.51
CA GLY A 301 -23.95 15.68 18.34
C GLY A 301 -22.67 16.19 19.02
N ASP A 302 -22.81 16.71 20.25
CA ASP A 302 -21.69 17.18 21.08
C ASP A 302 -20.93 16.05 21.78
N SER A 303 -21.41 14.80 21.67
CA SER A 303 -20.88 13.66 22.43
C SER A 303 -19.48 13.24 21.98
N GLN A 304 -19.12 13.53 20.74
CA GLN A 304 -17.78 13.30 20.18
C GLN A 304 -17.37 14.47 19.28
N SER A 305 -17.10 15.64 19.88
CA SER A 305 -16.83 16.88 19.13
C SER A 305 -15.73 16.72 18.07
N ALA A 306 -14.67 15.96 18.37
CA ALA A 306 -13.58 15.70 17.42
C ALA A 306 -14.04 14.90 16.18
N LEU A 307 -14.92 13.91 16.35
CA LEU A 307 -15.46 13.14 15.23
C LEU A 307 -16.47 13.99 14.43
N CYS A 308 -17.24 14.83 15.11
CA CYS A 308 -18.16 15.79 14.49
C CYS A 308 -17.40 16.80 13.60
N GLU A 309 -16.27 17.34 14.08
CA GLU A 309 -15.37 18.20 13.31
C GLU A 309 -14.79 17.48 12.08
N GLN A 310 -14.36 16.23 12.26
CA GLN A 310 -13.87 15.39 11.17
C GLN A 310 -14.94 15.16 10.09
N PHE A 311 -16.18 14.82 10.46
CA PHE A 311 -17.29 14.70 9.52
C PHE A 311 -17.62 16.03 8.84
N THR A 312 -17.56 17.14 9.56
CA THR A 312 -17.80 18.48 9.01
C THR A 312 -16.74 18.86 7.97
N ALA A 313 -15.46 18.56 8.24
CA ALA A 313 -14.38 18.75 7.28
C ALA A 313 -14.56 17.83 6.05
N LEU A 314 -14.92 16.57 6.28
CA LEU A 314 -15.13 15.60 5.20
C LEU A 314 -16.33 15.94 4.32
N LYS A 315 -17.41 16.49 4.90
CA LYS A 315 -18.60 16.98 4.16
C LYS A 315 -18.21 17.99 3.07
N LYS A 316 -17.25 18.88 3.36
CA LYS A 316 -16.71 19.84 2.39
C LYS A 316 -15.95 19.17 1.24
N VAL A 317 -15.20 18.10 1.52
CA VAL A 317 -14.47 17.33 0.48
C VAL A 317 -15.45 16.67 -0.50
N TYR A 318 -16.61 16.24 0.00
CA TYR A 318 -17.69 15.68 -0.81
C TYR A 318 -18.52 16.75 -1.55
N GLN A 319 -18.14 18.03 -1.47
CA GLN A 319 -18.83 19.17 -2.09
C GLN A 319 -20.32 19.27 -1.70
N ILE A 320 -20.64 18.82 -0.48
CA ILE A 320 -21.99 18.89 0.05
C ILE A 320 -22.16 20.25 0.72
N SER A 321 -22.95 21.12 0.08
CA SER A 321 -23.36 22.43 0.59
C SER A 321 -24.42 22.31 1.69
#